data_AF-A0A7S0LKH4-F1
#
_entry.id   AF-A0A7S0LKH4-F1
#
_cell.length_a   1.000
_cell.length_b   1.000
_cell.length_c   1.000
_cell.angle_alpha   90.00
_cell.angle_beta   90.00
_cell.angle_gamma   90.00
#
_symmetry.space_group_name_H-M   'P 1'
#
loop_
_entity.id
_entity.type
_entity.pdbx_description
1 polymer ?
#
loop_
_entity_poly.entity_id
_entity_poly.type
_entity_poly.pdbx_seq_one_letter_code
_entity_poly.pdbx_strand_id
1 'polypeptide(L)'
;WNPAGRAGATVVVGEWGGVYEGADELWQDRFKSWLLEHGLSSFYWALNPNSGDTGGLLQSDWRTPHVEKQALLSELPSTPALLSLASLPPFKCPARASGVREHEASEAFFRCGGATPLCIHAEQACNGVHECADGSDERHAACKAIGRGEPPCITLGGQDALSPCVLPFQYRGERFSACAMDDAIDGQPWCPTSVDESGAYNDFLAWGTCGPSCKVEAARRLESDGCASGGGKAEG
;
A
#
# COMPACT_ATOMS: atom_id res chain seq x y z
N TRP A 1 -8.37 -3.05 -40.06
CA TRP A 1 -7.23 -3.26 -40.98
C TRP A 1 -5.98 -3.37 -40.10
N ASN A 2 -5.46 -4.58 -39.84
CA ASN A 2 -4.26 -4.78 -39.02
C ASN A 2 -3.11 -5.21 -39.95
N PRO A 3 -2.29 -4.27 -40.45
CA PRO A 3 -1.17 -4.60 -41.33
C PRO A 3 -0.09 -5.45 -40.65
N ALA A 4 0.02 -5.43 -39.32
CA ALA A 4 1.01 -6.19 -38.58
C ALA A 4 0.64 -7.66 -38.33
N GLY A 5 -0.66 -7.94 -38.16
CA GLY A 5 -1.17 -9.32 -38.07
C GLY A 5 -0.92 -10.16 -39.33
N ARG A 6 -0.67 -9.52 -40.48
CA ARG A 6 -0.28 -10.19 -41.73
C ARG A 6 1.23 -10.41 -41.88
N ALA A 7 2.06 -9.73 -41.09
CA ALA A 7 3.52 -9.76 -41.21
C ALA A 7 4.21 -10.59 -40.11
N GLY A 8 3.46 -11.15 -39.15
CA GLY A 8 4.03 -11.90 -38.02
C GLY A 8 4.81 -11.04 -37.01
N ALA A 9 4.60 -9.72 -37.04
CA ALA A 9 5.27 -8.79 -36.13
C ALA A 9 4.46 -8.62 -34.83
N THR A 10 5.15 -8.55 -33.70
CA THR A 10 4.56 -8.17 -32.41
C THR A 10 4.20 -6.69 -32.42
N VAL A 11 2.98 -6.36 -32.02
CA VAL A 11 2.50 -4.97 -31.88
C VAL A 11 1.98 -4.75 -30.48
N VAL A 12 2.40 -3.63 -29.90
CA VAL A 12 1.90 -3.10 -28.63
C VAL A 12 1.53 -1.64 -28.86
N VAL A 13 0.36 -1.22 -28.40
CA VAL A 13 -0.03 0.19 -28.44
C VAL A 13 0.77 0.93 -27.37
N GLY A 14 1.65 1.83 -27.80
CA GLY A 14 2.57 2.52 -26.91
C GLY A 14 1.89 3.51 -25.97
N GLU A 15 0.87 4.23 -26.45
CA GLU A 15 0.16 5.26 -25.68
C GLU A 15 -1.28 5.40 -26.18
N TRP A 16 -2.23 5.52 -25.25
CA TRP A 16 -3.61 5.92 -25.50
C TRP A 16 -4.26 6.36 -24.19
N GLY A 17 -5.19 7.31 -24.25
CA GLY A 17 -5.90 7.80 -23.07
C GLY A 17 -6.50 9.18 -23.32
N GLY A 18 -7.09 9.74 -22.28
CA GLY A 18 -7.89 10.96 -22.37
C GLY A 18 -8.58 11.27 -21.04
N VAL A 19 -9.29 12.40 -20.97
CA VAL A 19 -9.98 12.86 -19.76
C VAL A 19 -11.09 11.90 -19.30
N TYR A 20 -11.59 11.04 -20.20
CA TYR A 20 -12.68 10.10 -19.98
C TYR A 20 -14.02 10.77 -19.68
N GLU A 21 -14.34 11.80 -20.48
CA GLU A 21 -15.61 12.53 -20.39
C GLU A 21 -16.25 12.68 -21.77
N GLY A 22 -17.57 12.54 -21.86
CA GLY A 22 -18.36 12.83 -23.05
C GLY A 22 -17.94 12.00 -24.28
N ALA A 23 -17.46 12.67 -25.34
CA ALA A 23 -17.06 11.98 -26.56
C ALA A 23 -15.80 11.12 -26.38
N ASP A 24 -14.94 11.49 -25.42
CA ASP A 24 -13.70 10.75 -25.14
C ASP A 24 -13.99 9.43 -24.40
N GLU A 25 -14.95 9.41 -23.49
CA GLU A 25 -15.44 8.19 -22.84
C GLU A 25 -15.88 7.15 -23.90
N LEU A 26 -16.73 7.56 -24.83
CA LEU A 26 -17.19 6.70 -25.93
C LEU A 26 -16.02 6.22 -26.81
N TRP A 27 -15.04 7.07 -27.09
CA TRP A 27 -13.87 6.70 -27.87
C TRP A 27 -13.02 5.65 -27.14
N GLN A 28 -12.73 5.87 -25.85
CA GLN A 28 -11.93 4.96 -25.03
C GLN A 28 -12.61 3.59 -24.86
N ASP A 29 -13.93 3.55 -24.67
CA ASP A 29 -14.69 2.29 -24.60
C ASP A 29 -14.63 1.47 -25.89
N ARG A 30 -14.74 2.16 -27.04
CA ARG A 30 -14.64 1.53 -28.36
C ARG A 30 -13.21 1.06 -28.62
N PHE A 31 -12.22 1.85 -28.24
CA PHE A 31 -10.82 1.50 -28.40
C PHE A 31 -10.42 0.30 -27.54
N LYS A 32 -10.83 0.27 -26.26
CA LYS A 32 -10.72 -0.90 -25.38
C LYS A 32 -11.31 -2.16 -26.04
N SER A 33 -12.55 -2.06 -26.54
CA SER A 33 -13.22 -3.18 -27.20
C SER A 33 -12.48 -3.67 -28.43
N TRP A 34 -11.91 -2.74 -29.21
CA TRP A 34 -11.08 -3.06 -30.37
C TRP A 34 -9.76 -3.77 -29.98
N LEU A 35 -9.10 -3.32 -28.89
CA LEU A 35 -7.91 -3.98 -28.34
C LEU A 35 -8.21 -5.44 -27.94
N LEU A 36 -9.35 -5.67 -27.28
CA LEU A 36 -9.80 -7.01 -26.88
C LEU A 36 -10.06 -7.91 -28.09
N GLU A 37 -10.82 -7.41 -29.07
CA GLU A 37 -11.14 -8.16 -30.29
C GLU A 37 -9.89 -8.58 -31.07
N HIS A 38 -8.84 -7.75 -31.04
CA HIS A 38 -7.61 -7.97 -31.79
C HIS A 38 -6.48 -8.58 -30.94
N GLY A 39 -6.71 -8.84 -29.64
CA GLY A 39 -5.72 -9.41 -28.73
C GLY A 39 -4.46 -8.55 -28.58
N LEU A 40 -4.60 -7.23 -28.57
CA LEU A 40 -3.48 -6.29 -28.53
C LEU A 40 -3.17 -5.82 -27.11
N SER A 41 -1.89 -5.85 -26.74
CA SER A 41 -1.39 -5.23 -25.51
C SER A 41 -1.23 -3.72 -25.69
N SER A 42 -1.31 -2.97 -24.58
CA SER A 42 -1.17 -1.52 -24.60
C SER A 42 -0.57 -0.96 -23.31
N PHE A 43 -0.06 0.27 -23.37
CA PHE A 43 0.25 1.10 -22.20
C PHE A 43 -0.66 2.34 -22.20
N TYR A 44 -1.30 2.62 -21.06
CA TYR A 44 -2.22 3.74 -20.92
C TYR A 44 -1.45 5.05 -20.64
N TRP A 45 -1.84 6.12 -21.32
CA TRP A 45 -1.35 7.47 -21.09
C TRP A 45 -2.37 8.27 -20.26
N ALA A 46 -2.08 8.64 -19.01
CA ALA A 46 -0.87 8.34 -18.25
C ALA A 46 -1.21 7.98 -16.82
N LEU A 47 -0.21 7.53 -16.05
CA LEU A 47 -0.33 7.47 -14.60
C LEU A 47 -0.52 8.88 -14.02
N ASN A 48 0.25 9.84 -14.54
CA ASN A 48 0.41 11.17 -13.98
C ASN A 48 -0.82 12.07 -14.25
N PRO A 49 -1.33 12.80 -13.23
CA PRO A 49 -2.50 13.66 -13.38
C PRO A 49 -2.25 14.93 -14.20
N ASN A 50 -0.99 15.34 -14.35
CA ASN A 50 -0.59 16.62 -14.94
C ASN A 50 -0.38 16.59 -16.46
N SER A 51 -0.86 15.55 -17.14
CA SER A 51 -0.96 15.56 -18.60
C SER A 51 -2.12 16.49 -19.00
N GLY A 52 -1.81 17.59 -19.69
CA GLY A 52 -2.73 18.73 -19.84
C GLY A 52 -4.01 18.45 -20.64
N ASP A 53 -3.98 17.49 -21.55
CA ASP A 53 -5.08 17.14 -22.46
C ASP A 53 -5.76 15.80 -22.12
N THR A 54 -5.09 14.94 -21.34
CA THR A 54 -5.61 13.61 -20.97
C THR A 54 -5.92 13.45 -19.48
N GLY A 55 -5.35 14.30 -18.62
CA GLY A 55 -5.18 13.97 -17.21
C GLY A 55 -4.43 12.63 -17.05
N GLY A 56 -4.72 11.92 -15.95
CA GLY A 56 -4.12 10.61 -15.70
C GLY A 56 -5.03 9.64 -14.96
N LEU A 57 -4.44 8.52 -14.54
CA LEU A 57 -5.05 7.52 -13.67
C LEU A 57 -5.06 7.95 -12.21
N LEU A 58 -4.20 8.90 -11.83
CA LEU A 58 -4.26 9.57 -10.54
C LEU A 58 -5.02 10.89 -10.67
N GLN A 59 -5.59 11.34 -9.55
CA GLN A 59 -6.11 12.68 -9.39
C GLN A 59 -4.98 13.67 -9.09
N SER A 60 -5.31 14.97 -9.02
CA SER A 60 -4.34 16.06 -8.82
C SER A 60 -3.56 15.98 -7.51
N ASP A 61 -4.02 15.20 -6.54
CA ASP A 61 -3.36 14.92 -5.27
C ASP A 61 -2.25 13.86 -5.37
N TRP A 62 -2.02 13.28 -6.56
CA TRP A 62 -1.03 12.23 -6.84
C TRP A 62 -1.20 10.95 -5.98
N ARG A 63 -2.36 10.76 -5.37
CA ARG A 63 -2.63 9.65 -4.45
C ARG A 63 -3.94 8.96 -4.77
N THR A 64 -4.99 9.74 -4.98
CA THR A 64 -6.33 9.20 -5.20
C THR A 64 -6.46 8.74 -6.65
N PRO A 65 -6.91 7.50 -6.90
CA PRO A 65 -6.96 6.99 -8.26
C PRO A 65 -8.32 7.31 -8.92
N HIS A 66 -8.34 7.48 -10.24
CA HIS A 66 -9.55 7.81 -11.02
C HIS A 66 -10.38 6.54 -11.25
N VAL A 67 -11.48 6.40 -10.53
CA VAL A 67 -12.24 5.13 -10.44
C VAL A 67 -12.81 4.67 -11.78
N GLU A 68 -13.30 5.59 -12.60
CA GLU A 68 -13.92 5.26 -13.90
C GLU A 68 -12.89 4.76 -14.92
N LYS A 69 -11.75 5.45 -15.05
CA LYS A 69 -10.63 5.01 -15.90
C LYS A 69 -10.07 3.66 -15.44
N GLN A 70 -9.99 3.42 -14.13
CA GLN A 70 -9.59 2.11 -13.60
C GLN A 70 -10.60 1.01 -13.95
N ALA A 71 -11.89 1.29 -13.86
CA ALA A 71 -12.93 0.33 -14.25
C ALA A 71 -12.79 -0.06 -15.73
N LEU A 72 -12.61 0.92 -16.62
CA LEU A 72 -12.31 0.70 -18.03
C LEU A 72 -11.09 -0.23 -18.23
N LEU A 73 -9.98 0.08 -17.57
CA LEU A 73 -8.73 -0.67 -17.73
C LEU A 73 -8.75 -2.05 -17.08
N SER A 74 -9.57 -2.26 -16.05
CA SER A 74 -9.67 -3.54 -15.34
C SER A 74 -10.16 -4.68 -16.23
N GLU A 75 -10.85 -4.36 -17.32
CA GLU A 75 -11.33 -5.32 -18.32
C GLU A 75 -10.27 -5.75 -19.33
N LEU A 76 -9.17 -4.99 -19.48
CA LEU A 76 -8.12 -5.33 -20.42
C LEU A 76 -7.23 -6.46 -19.87
N PRO A 77 -6.78 -7.40 -20.73
CA PRO A 77 -5.91 -8.48 -20.31
C PRO A 77 -4.57 -7.90 -19.84
N SER A 78 -4.31 -8.02 -18.54
CA SER A 78 -2.97 -7.84 -17.99
C SER A 78 -2.26 -9.18 -17.98
N THR A 79 -0.97 -9.20 -18.28
CA THR A 79 -0.15 -10.39 -18.00
C THR A 79 0.03 -10.44 -16.50
N PRO A 80 -0.48 -11.47 -15.79
CA PRO A 80 -0.24 -11.56 -14.36
C PRO A 80 1.26 -11.79 -14.20
N ALA A 81 1.97 -10.81 -13.64
CA ALA A 81 3.42 -10.89 -13.45
C ALA A 81 3.79 -12.21 -12.74
N LEU A 82 2.93 -12.67 -11.82
CA LEU A 82 3.05 -13.94 -11.11
C LEU A 82 3.08 -15.18 -12.02
N LEU A 83 2.27 -15.22 -13.07
CA LEU A 83 2.23 -16.34 -14.03
C LEU A 83 3.48 -16.36 -14.91
N SER A 84 3.98 -15.18 -15.32
CA SER A 84 5.25 -15.07 -16.04
C SER A 84 6.44 -15.47 -15.16
N LEU A 85 6.43 -15.05 -13.89
CA LEU A 85 7.47 -15.36 -12.91
C LEU A 85 7.47 -16.85 -12.51
N ALA A 86 6.32 -17.52 -12.50
CA ALA A 86 6.21 -18.95 -12.18
C ALA A 86 6.91 -19.87 -13.22
N SER A 87 7.13 -19.39 -14.44
CA SER A 87 7.83 -20.14 -15.50
C SER A 87 9.36 -20.04 -15.43
N LEU A 88 9.89 -19.15 -14.59
CA LEU A 88 11.32 -18.94 -14.42
C LEU A 88 11.91 -19.98 -13.45
N PRO A 89 13.20 -20.36 -13.58
CA PRO A 89 13.88 -21.18 -12.58
C PRO A 89 13.74 -20.55 -11.18
N PRO A 90 13.86 -21.33 -10.08
CA PRO A 90 13.66 -20.82 -8.73
C PRO A 90 14.53 -19.57 -8.52
N PHE A 91 13.85 -18.44 -8.41
CA PHE A 91 14.48 -17.14 -8.31
C PHE A 91 15.40 -17.11 -7.10
N LYS A 92 16.68 -16.85 -7.35
CA LYS A 92 17.67 -16.61 -6.30
C LYS A 92 17.89 -15.12 -6.24
N CYS A 93 17.80 -14.54 -5.05
CA CYS A 93 18.21 -13.16 -4.88
C CYS A 93 19.67 -12.99 -5.31
N PRO A 94 20.02 -11.88 -5.97
CA PRO A 94 21.40 -11.59 -6.30
C PRO A 94 22.23 -11.61 -5.01
N ALA A 95 23.39 -12.28 -5.04
CA ALA A 95 24.29 -12.31 -3.88
C ALA A 95 25.12 -11.03 -3.74
N ARG A 96 25.15 -10.17 -4.79
CA ARG A 96 25.95 -8.94 -4.87
C ARG A 96 25.56 -8.12 -6.09
N ALA A 97 25.50 -6.79 -5.99
CA ALA A 97 25.61 -5.94 -7.17
C ALA A 97 27.04 -6.08 -7.73
N SER A 98 27.18 -6.53 -8.98
CA SER A 98 28.51 -6.65 -9.62
C SER A 98 29.07 -5.25 -9.88
N GLY A 99 30.04 -4.79 -9.07
CA GLY A 99 30.75 -3.52 -9.33
C GLY A 99 31.16 -2.64 -8.13
N VAL A 100 30.84 -3.00 -6.88
CA VAL A 100 31.11 -2.14 -5.71
C VAL A 100 32.35 -2.63 -4.92
N ARG A 101 33.25 -1.69 -4.56
CA ARG A 101 34.56 -1.93 -3.90
C ARG A 101 34.41 -2.40 -2.45
N GLU A 102 35.40 -3.15 -1.97
CA GLU A 102 35.47 -3.93 -0.71
C GLU A 102 35.18 -3.21 0.62
N HIS A 103 35.03 -1.88 0.65
CA HIS A 103 34.84 -1.13 1.89
C HIS A 103 33.37 -0.82 2.25
N GLU A 104 32.42 -1.31 1.47
CA GLU A 104 30.98 -1.00 1.59
C GLU A 104 30.16 -2.30 1.60
N ALA A 105 30.53 -3.23 2.48
CA ALA A 105 29.86 -4.50 2.65
C ALA A 105 28.52 -4.33 3.40
N SER A 106 27.46 -3.87 2.71
CA SER A 106 26.08 -3.93 3.22
C SER A 106 25.00 -4.34 2.22
N GLU A 107 25.26 -4.47 0.92
CA GLU A 107 24.20 -4.75 -0.06
C GLU A 107 23.91 -6.26 -0.28
N ALA A 108 23.41 -6.92 0.76
CA ALA A 108 22.70 -8.19 0.59
C ALA A 108 21.24 -7.92 0.17
N PHE A 109 20.62 -8.83 -0.57
CA PHE A 109 19.18 -8.78 -0.85
C PHE A 109 18.43 -9.69 0.14
N PHE A 110 17.28 -9.23 0.66
CA PHE A 110 16.37 -10.04 1.44
C PHE A 110 15.36 -10.73 0.53
N ARG A 111 15.13 -12.02 0.76
CA ARG A 111 14.16 -12.81 -0.01
C ARG A 111 12.82 -12.80 0.72
N CYS A 112 11.79 -12.28 0.07
CA CYS A 112 10.43 -12.42 0.58
C CYS A 112 10.04 -13.90 0.69
N GLY A 113 9.27 -14.21 1.72
CA GLY A 113 8.64 -15.51 1.90
C GLY A 113 7.53 -15.76 0.87
N GLY A 114 6.97 -16.97 0.93
CA GLY A 114 5.86 -17.37 0.05
C GLY A 114 6.29 -17.88 -1.32
N ALA A 115 5.30 -17.98 -2.22
CA ALA A 115 5.47 -18.49 -3.58
C ALA A 115 5.95 -17.41 -4.58
N THR A 116 5.95 -16.14 -4.17
CA THR A 116 6.32 -15.02 -5.04
C THR A 116 7.85 -14.83 -5.02
N PRO A 117 8.51 -14.78 -6.19
CA PRO A 117 9.94 -14.57 -6.28
C PRO A 117 10.29 -13.08 -6.18
N LEU A 118 10.07 -12.47 -5.01
CA LEU A 118 10.44 -11.07 -4.76
C LEU A 118 11.69 -10.99 -3.88
N CYS A 119 12.63 -10.13 -4.27
CA CYS A 119 13.79 -9.77 -3.47
C CYS A 119 13.78 -8.26 -3.27
N ILE A 120 13.95 -7.85 -2.03
CA ILE A 120 14.07 -6.45 -1.62
C ILE A 120 15.51 -6.19 -1.16
N HIS A 121 15.91 -4.93 -1.07
CA HIS A 121 17.23 -4.59 -0.54
C HIS A 121 17.27 -4.93 0.97
N ALA A 122 18.42 -5.36 1.51
CA ALA A 122 18.50 -5.73 2.92
C ALA A 122 18.14 -4.57 3.86
N GLU A 123 18.32 -3.33 3.44
CA GLU A 123 17.89 -2.14 4.18
C GLU A 123 16.37 -2.04 4.33
N GLN A 124 15.63 -2.59 3.37
CA GLN A 124 14.18 -2.65 3.38
C GLN A 124 13.65 -3.77 4.27
N ALA A 125 14.50 -4.72 4.69
CA ALA A 125 14.08 -5.75 5.64
C ALA A 125 14.13 -5.23 7.08
N CYS A 126 13.07 -5.44 7.84
CA CYS A 126 12.91 -5.11 9.24
C CYS A 126 12.96 -3.60 9.52
N ASN A 127 12.40 -2.80 8.61
CA ASN A 127 12.39 -1.34 8.65
C ASN A 127 11.04 -0.75 9.10
N GLY A 128 10.04 -1.59 9.38
CA GLY A 128 8.68 -1.22 9.76
C GLY A 128 7.70 -1.07 8.58
N VAL A 129 8.16 -1.22 7.32
CA VAL A 129 7.37 -1.15 6.08
C VAL A 129 7.21 -2.57 5.52
N HIS A 130 6.04 -2.90 4.95
CA HIS A 130 5.87 -4.17 4.23
C HIS A 130 6.13 -3.96 2.74
N GLU A 131 7.36 -4.16 2.29
CA GLU A 131 7.70 -4.28 0.87
C GLU A 131 7.40 -5.69 0.33
N CYS A 132 7.52 -6.71 1.17
CA CYS A 132 7.09 -8.06 0.84
C CYS A 132 5.56 -8.17 0.94
N ALA A 133 4.94 -8.66 -0.12
CA ALA A 133 3.48 -8.89 -0.15
C ALA A 133 2.99 -9.86 0.94
N ASP A 134 3.86 -10.75 1.43
CA ASP A 134 3.56 -11.68 2.53
C ASP A 134 3.99 -11.17 3.92
N GLY A 135 4.53 -9.94 4.02
CA GLY A 135 5.02 -9.31 5.24
C GLY A 135 6.17 -10.08 5.91
N SER A 136 6.94 -10.85 5.14
CA SER A 136 8.06 -11.65 5.66
C SER A 136 9.26 -10.81 6.05
N ASP A 137 9.44 -9.65 5.42
CA ASP A 137 10.44 -8.64 5.74
C ASP A 137 10.30 -8.06 7.13
N GLU A 138 9.07 -7.91 7.64
CA GLU A 138 8.82 -7.39 8.99
C GLU A 138 8.41 -8.47 9.99
N ARG A 139 8.50 -9.75 9.61
CA ARG A 139 8.11 -10.82 10.53
C ARG A 139 9.18 -10.99 11.61
N HIS A 140 8.80 -10.92 12.88
CA HIS A 140 9.73 -11.08 14.02
C HIS A 140 10.68 -12.30 13.87
N ALA A 141 10.16 -13.44 13.42
CA ALA A 141 10.98 -14.64 13.19
C ALA A 141 12.03 -14.46 12.07
N ALA A 142 11.67 -13.76 10.99
CA ALA A 142 12.58 -13.46 9.88
C ALA A 142 13.61 -12.39 10.28
N CYS A 143 13.16 -11.33 10.95
CA CYS A 143 14.03 -10.28 11.47
C CYS A 143 15.03 -10.78 12.51
N LYS A 144 14.60 -11.69 13.39
CA LYS A 144 15.49 -12.38 14.31
C LYS A 144 16.50 -13.27 13.58
N ALA A 145 16.11 -13.94 12.49
CA ALA A 145 17.01 -14.79 11.71
C ALA A 145 18.14 -14.00 11.01
N ILE A 146 17.88 -12.75 10.63
CA ILE A 146 18.89 -11.85 10.02
C ILE A 146 19.57 -10.92 11.04
N GLY A 147 19.30 -11.08 12.34
CA GLY A 147 19.93 -10.33 13.42
C GLY A 147 19.43 -8.89 13.62
N ARG A 148 18.30 -8.50 13.00
CA ARG A 148 17.72 -7.14 13.10
C ARG A 148 16.72 -6.95 14.25
N GLY A 149 16.26 -8.02 14.89
CA GLY A 149 15.42 -7.93 16.10
C GLY A 149 13.92 -7.81 15.81
N GLU A 150 13.19 -7.01 16.60
CA GLU A 150 11.78 -6.67 16.35
C GLU A 150 11.73 -5.41 15.48
N PRO A 151 10.96 -5.39 14.39
CA PRO A 151 10.89 -4.22 13.52
C PRO A 151 10.28 -3.02 14.24
N PRO A 152 10.67 -1.79 13.86
CA PRO A 152 10.08 -0.60 14.43
C PRO A 152 8.62 -0.45 14.01
N CYS A 153 7.80 0.05 14.93
CA CYS A 153 6.45 0.49 14.59
C CYS A 153 6.51 1.93 14.07
N ILE A 154 6.16 2.11 12.80
CA ILE A 154 6.19 3.40 12.11
C ILE A 154 4.82 3.71 11.51
N THR A 155 4.58 4.98 11.23
CA THR A 155 3.41 5.44 10.50
C THR A 155 3.62 5.29 8.99
N LEU A 156 2.57 4.91 8.25
CA LEU A 156 2.59 4.86 6.77
C LEU A 156 1.71 5.93 6.12
N GLY A 157 0.82 6.55 6.90
CA GLY A 157 -0.06 7.62 6.46
C GLY A 157 -0.42 8.55 7.62
N GLY A 158 -1.50 9.32 7.46
CA GLY A 158 -1.87 10.39 8.40
C GLY A 158 -1.04 11.67 8.18
N GLN A 159 -0.94 12.51 9.23
CA GLN A 159 -0.29 13.82 9.13
C GLN A 159 1.24 13.73 9.14
N ASP A 160 1.77 12.76 9.89
CA ASP A 160 3.19 12.54 10.04
C ASP A 160 3.52 11.10 9.64
N ALA A 161 3.69 10.89 8.33
CA ALA A 161 3.98 9.59 7.73
C ALA A 161 5.50 9.28 7.75
N LEU A 162 5.84 7.99 7.81
CA LEU A 162 7.21 7.47 7.92
C LEU A 162 7.92 7.88 9.22
N SER A 163 7.14 8.14 10.27
CA SER A 163 7.63 8.57 11.57
C SER A 163 7.42 7.46 12.61
N PRO A 164 8.37 7.27 13.55
CA PRO A 164 8.25 6.24 14.58
C PRO A 164 7.10 6.58 15.54
N CYS A 165 6.32 5.56 15.88
CA CYS A 165 5.29 5.69 16.91
C CYS A 165 5.92 5.90 18.28
N VAL A 166 5.42 6.87 19.05
CA VAL A 166 5.78 7.05 20.45
C VAL A 166 4.87 6.18 21.30
N LEU A 167 5.41 5.05 21.76
CA LEU A 167 4.71 4.09 22.62
C LEU A 167 5.43 3.94 23.96
N PRO A 168 4.70 3.78 25.08
CA PRO A 168 3.25 3.94 25.23
C PRO A 168 2.82 5.41 25.27
N PHE A 169 1.56 5.69 24.94
CA PHE A 169 0.98 7.04 24.98
C PHE A 169 -0.36 7.07 25.72
N GLN A 170 -0.80 8.26 26.11
CA GLN A 170 -2.13 8.50 26.68
C GLN A 170 -3.01 9.27 25.69
N TYR A 171 -4.22 8.77 25.46
CA TYR A 171 -5.23 9.40 24.62
C TYR A 171 -6.60 9.31 25.28
N ARG A 172 -7.30 10.45 25.39
CA ARG A 172 -8.62 10.57 26.06
C ARG A 172 -8.68 9.96 27.48
N GLY A 173 -7.56 10.00 28.21
CA GLY A 173 -7.47 9.47 29.58
C GLY A 173 -7.15 7.98 29.67
N GLU A 174 -7.04 7.27 28.53
CA GLU A 174 -6.61 5.87 28.46
C GLU A 174 -5.15 5.78 28.02
N ARG A 175 -4.45 4.76 28.51
CA ARG A 175 -3.05 4.50 28.16
C ARG A 175 -2.97 3.33 27.17
N PHE A 176 -2.35 3.56 26.03
CA PHE A 176 -2.14 2.61 24.95
C PHE A 176 -0.67 2.20 24.87
N SER A 177 -0.41 0.90 24.76
CA SER A 177 0.95 0.36 24.55
C SER A 177 1.23 -0.08 23.11
N ALA A 178 0.23 0.05 22.24
CA ALA A 178 0.30 -0.24 20.82
C ALA A 178 -0.59 0.75 20.05
N CYS A 179 -0.72 0.57 18.72
CA CYS A 179 -1.57 1.45 17.93
C CYS A 179 -3.03 1.35 18.33
N ALA A 180 -3.68 2.50 18.48
CA ALA A 180 -5.05 2.60 18.92
C ALA A 180 -6.02 2.45 17.76
N MET A 181 -7.13 1.76 18.00
CA MET A 181 -8.29 1.76 17.11
C MET A 181 -9.33 2.83 17.48
N ASP A 182 -9.17 3.47 18.64
CA ASP A 182 -10.03 4.56 19.11
C ASP A 182 -9.93 5.76 18.17
N ASP A 183 -11.06 6.19 17.59
CA ASP A 183 -11.13 7.20 16.51
C ASP A 183 -10.30 6.85 15.25
N ALA A 184 -10.09 5.57 14.98
CA ALA A 184 -9.48 5.11 13.73
C ALA A 184 -10.20 5.69 12.49
N ILE A 185 -9.41 6.28 11.58
CA ILE A 185 -9.91 6.79 10.30
C ILE A 185 -9.89 5.63 9.30
N ASP A 186 -11.03 5.39 8.63
CA ASP A 186 -11.21 4.28 7.69
C ASP A 186 -10.86 2.90 8.26
N GLY A 187 -11.01 2.75 9.59
CA GLY A 187 -10.64 1.52 10.29
C GLY A 187 -9.14 1.26 10.39
N GLN A 188 -8.29 2.24 10.06
CA GLN A 188 -6.84 2.13 10.21
C GLN A 188 -6.41 2.50 11.64
N PRO A 189 -5.62 1.64 12.30
CA PRO A 189 -5.05 1.97 13.61
C PRO A 189 -4.08 3.13 13.49
N TRP A 190 -3.92 3.91 14.56
CA TRP A 190 -3.05 5.08 14.56
C TRP A 190 -2.19 5.16 15.83
N CYS A 191 -1.14 5.97 15.75
CA CYS A 191 -0.29 6.29 16.88
C CYS A 191 0.16 7.76 16.80
N PRO A 192 0.51 8.37 17.94
CA PRO A 192 1.19 9.65 17.96
C PRO A 192 2.67 9.47 17.60
N THR A 193 3.25 10.48 16.94
CA THR A 193 4.68 10.59 16.66
C THR A 193 5.38 11.55 17.63
N SER A 194 4.60 12.27 18.44
CA SER A 194 5.06 13.08 19.56
C SER A 194 4.03 13.09 20.69
N VAL A 195 4.50 13.15 21.93
CA VAL A 195 3.68 13.26 23.14
C VAL A 195 4.31 14.29 24.08
N ASP A 196 3.53 14.84 25.00
CA ASP A 196 4.06 15.75 26.01
C ASP A 196 4.86 15.03 27.11
N GLU A 197 5.37 15.79 28.09
CA GLU A 197 6.15 15.26 29.22
C GLU A 197 5.40 14.21 30.06
N SER A 198 4.06 14.25 30.05
CA SER A 198 3.21 13.27 30.74
C SER A 198 2.92 12.02 29.89
N GLY A 199 3.37 12.01 28.64
CA GLY A 199 3.07 10.98 27.65
C GLY A 199 1.69 11.11 27.02
N ALA A 200 1.03 12.26 27.18
CA ALA A 200 -0.28 12.51 26.57
C ALA A 200 -0.13 13.04 25.14
N TYR A 201 -0.99 12.56 24.25
CA TYR A 201 -1.12 13.08 22.90
C TYR A 201 -2.04 14.30 22.87
N ASN A 202 -1.50 15.42 22.38
CA ASN A 202 -2.14 16.73 22.40
C ASN A 202 -1.83 17.60 21.16
N ASP A 203 -1.12 17.07 20.16
CA ASP A 203 -0.76 17.79 18.93
C ASP A 203 -1.43 17.17 17.69
N PHE A 204 -2.33 17.92 17.06
CA PHE A 204 -3.11 17.46 15.90
C PHE A 204 -2.28 17.14 14.64
N LEU A 205 -1.01 17.54 14.57
CA LEU A 205 -0.11 17.22 13.46
C LEU A 205 0.81 16.03 13.77
N ALA A 206 1.02 15.69 15.04
CA ALA A 206 2.01 14.69 15.45
C ALA A 206 1.41 13.29 15.59
N TRP A 207 0.80 12.79 14.51
CA TRP A 207 0.22 11.45 14.44
C TRP A 207 0.22 10.89 13.02
N GLY A 208 0.13 9.56 12.94
CA GLY A 208 -0.06 8.87 11.66
C GLY A 208 -0.78 7.54 11.78
N THR A 209 -1.18 7.00 10.64
CA THR A 209 -1.76 5.65 10.55
C THR A 209 -0.66 4.61 10.63
N CYS A 210 -0.84 3.62 11.49
CA CYS A 210 0.19 2.64 11.79
C CYS A 210 0.44 1.68 10.62
N GLY A 211 1.71 1.36 10.41
CA GLY A 211 2.11 0.29 9.53
C GLY A 211 1.66 -1.08 10.03
N PRO A 212 1.60 -2.07 9.13
CA PRO A 212 1.18 -3.45 9.45
C PRO A 212 2.17 -4.20 10.36
N SER A 213 3.39 -3.69 10.55
CA SER A 213 4.37 -4.18 11.52
C SER A 213 3.98 -3.87 12.97
N CYS A 214 3.08 -2.90 13.17
CA CYS A 214 2.66 -2.45 14.48
C CYS A 214 1.66 -3.41 15.13
N LYS A 215 1.81 -3.63 16.43
CA LYS A 215 0.75 -4.23 17.26
C LYS A 215 -0.41 -3.25 17.35
N VAL A 216 -1.63 -3.78 17.38
CA VAL A 216 -2.87 -3.01 17.47
C VAL A 216 -3.60 -3.39 18.75
N GLU A 217 -3.97 -2.38 19.53
CA GLU A 217 -4.89 -2.54 20.65
C GLU A 217 -6.33 -2.30 20.17
N ALA A 218 -7.22 -3.25 20.45
CA ALA A 218 -8.62 -3.14 20.08
C ALA A 218 -9.27 -1.96 20.82
N ALA A 219 -10.19 -1.27 20.13
CA ALA A 219 -10.90 -0.13 20.69
C ALA A 219 -11.56 -0.52 22.01
N ARG A 220 -11.20 0.16 23.10
CA ARG A 220 -11.81 -0.13 24.39
C ARG A 220 -13.23 0.41 24.36
N ARG A 221 -14.18 -0.51 24.20
CA ARG A 221 -15.60 -0.21 24.31
C ARG A 221 -15.81 0.37 25.72
N LEU A 222 -16.20 1.63 25.84
CA LEU A 222 -16.69 2.18 27.10
C LEU A 222 -17.75 1.21 27.60
N GLU A 223 -17.47 0.54 28.73
CA GLU A 223 -18.51 -0.18 29.46
C GLU A 223 -19.54 0.87 29.85
N SER A 224 -20.67 0.85 29.17
CA SER A 224 -21.82 1.69 29.47
C SER A 224 -22.50 1.15 30.74
N ASP A 225 -21.83 1.30 31.89
CA ASP A 225 -22.52 1.28 33.16
C ASP A 225 -23.31 2.58 33.28
N GLY A 226 -24.55 2.59 32.77
CA GLY A 226 -25.41 3.75 33.02
C GLY A 226 -26.59 4.02 32.09
N CYS A 227 -27.36 3.02 31.68
CA CYS A 227 -28.80 3.23 31.49
C CYS A 227 -29.56 2.10 32.20
N ALA A 228 -29.56 2.14 33.53
CA ALA A 228 -30.51 1.37 34.31
C ALA A 228 -31.92 1.87 33.94
N SER A 229 -32.65 1.05 33.20
CA SER A 229 -34.07 1.24 32.92
C SER A 229 -34.81 1.27 34.26
N GLY A 230 -35.12 2.49 34.72
CA GLY A 230 -35.97 2.72 35.88
C GLY A 230 -37.39 2.27 35.57
N GLY A 231 -37.67 0.99 35.78
CA GLY A 231 -39.03 0.45 35.84
C GLY A 231 -39.75 0.98 37.08
N GLY A 232 -40.34 2.16 36.97
CA GLY A 232 -41.27 2.71 37.96
C GLY A 232 -42.59 1.94 37.91
N LYS A 233 -42.84 1.12 38.94
CA LYS A 233 -44.14 0.53 39.25
C LYS A 233 -45.19 1.63 39.41
N ALA A 234 -46.32 1.49 38.73
CA ALA A 234 -47.55 2.19 39.06
C ALA A 234 -48.22 1.49 40.25
N GLU A 235 -48.34 2.20 41.37
CA GLU A 235 -49.30 1.95 42.44
C GLU A 235 -50.05 3.26 42.71
N GLY A 236 -51.38 3.20 42.75
CA GLY A 236 -52.27 4.31 43.12
C GLY A 236 -53.41 4.52 42.14
#